data_AF-A0A1S3Y6S7-F1
#
_entry.id   AF-A0A1S3Y6S7-F1
#
_cell.length_a   1.000
_cell.length_b   1.000
_cell.length_c   1.000
_cell.angle_alpha   90.00
_cell.angle_beta   90.00
_cell.angle_gamma   90.00
#
_symmetry.space_group_name_H-M   'P 1'
#
loop_
_entity.id
_entity.type
_entity.pdbx_description
1 polymer ?
#
loop_
_entity_poly.entity_id
_entity_poly.type
_entity_poly.pdbx_seq_one_letter_code
_entity_poly.pdbx_strand_id
1 'polypeptide(L)'
;MVRSQINFKRLSLTDIKIDIKRIPKKKTLVAAMDAADVKNKWESSSWGRKLIVQKRRASLNDFDRFKLMLAKIKRAGVVRQELAKLKKETVA
;
A
#
# COMPACT_ATOMS: atom_id res chain seq x y z
N MET A 1 19.98 4.54 -6.87
CA MET A 1 20.31 3.47 -5.90
C MET A 1 21.80 3.17 -5.92
N VAL A 2 22.46 3.36 -4.78
CA VAL A 2 23.85 2.99 -4.50
C VAL A 2 23.80 1.69 -3.70
N ARG A 3 24.67 0.72 -3.99
CA ARG A 3 24.74 -0.54 -3.26
C ARG A 3 25.48 -0.31 -1.95
N SER A 4 24.87 -0.69 -0.83
CA SER A 4 25.49 -0.63 0.50
C SER A 4 25.15 -1.89 1.30
N GLN A 5 25.97 -2.18 2.32
CA GLN A 5 25.71 -3.26 3.27
C GLN A 5 24.76 -2.75 4.36
N ILE A 6 23.76 -3.56 4.72
CA ILE A 6 22.77 -3.25 5.77
C ILE A 6 22.61 -4.47 6.66
N ASN A 7 22.47 -4.26 7.98
CA ASN A 7 22.20 -5.33 8.94
C ASN A 7 20.76 -5.86 8.76
N PHE A 8 20.60 -7.19 8.71
CA PHE A 8 19.30 -7.85 8.59
C PHE A 8 18.32 -7.50 9.72
N LYS A 9 18.80 -7.16 10.92
CA LYS A 9 17.93 -6.70 12.03
C LYS A 9 17.14 -5.41 11.72
N ARG A 10 17.57 -4.63 10.72
CA ARG A 10 16.90 -3.39 10.29
C ARG A 10 15.98 -3.60 9.08
N LEU A 11 15.84 -4.83 8.59
CA LEU A 11 15.11 -5.16 7.39
C LEU A 11 14.04 -6.19 7.70
N SER A 12 12.90 -6.07 7.02
CA SER A 12 11.84 -7.07 7.03
C SER A 12 11.69 -7.60 5.62
N LEU A 13 11.73 -8.92 5.47
CA LEU A 13 11.58 -9.58 4.17
C LEU A 13 10.13 -9.50 3.70
N THR A 14 9.95 -9.38 2.38
CA THR A 14 8.65 -9.39 1.71
C THR A 14 8.43 -10.74 1.04
N ASP A 15 7.17 -11.11 0.79
CA ASP A 15 6.83 -12.36 0.10
C ASP A 15 7.19 -12.37 -1.40
N ILE A 16 7.52 -11.20 -1.97
CA ILE A 16 7.90 -11.08 -3.39
C ILE A 16 9.33 -11.59 -3.57
N LYS A 17 9.49 -12.67 -4.34
CA LYS A 17 10.77 -13.29 -4.69
C LYS A 17 11.10 -13.09 -6.17
N ILE A 18 12.38 -12.85 -6.47
CA ILE A 18 12.94 -12.82 -7.83
C ILE A 18 14.13 -13.75 -7.86
N ASP A 19 14.22 -14.63 -8.85
CA ASP A 19 15.37 -15.51 -9.00
C ASP A 19 16.51 -14.79 -9.73
N ILE A 20 17.63 -14.64 -9.03
CA ILE A 20 18.83 -13.94 -9.51
C ILE A 20 20.09 -14.73 -9.15
N LYS A 21 21.12 -14.65 -10.00
CA LYS A 21 22.44 -15.24 -9.72
C LYS A 21 23.14 -14.53 -8.56
N ARG A 22 24.02 -15.25 -7.85
CA ARG A 22 24.84 -14.68 -6.76
C ARG A 22 25.71 -13.54 -7.30
N ILE A 23 25.65 -12.37 -6.64
CA ILE A 23 26.38 -11.13 -6.99
C ILE A 23 26.01 -10.62 -8.40
N PRO A 24 24.77 -10.15 -8.62
CA PRO A 24 24.40 -9.56 -9.90
C PRO A 24 24.98 -8.15 -10.07
N LYS A 25 25.23 -7.74 -11.32
CA LYS A 25 25.52 -6.34 -11.66
C LYS A 25 24.23 -5.50 -11.50
N LYS A 26 24.37 -4.19 -11.27
CA LYS A 26 23.22 -3.30 -11.11
C LYS A 26 22.27 -3.33 -12.32
N LYS A 27 22.83 -3.33 -13.54
CA LYS A 27 22.03 -3.37 -14.79
C LYS A 27 21.17 -4.64 -14.88
N THR A 28 21.74 -5.80 -14.59
CA THR A 28 21.03 -7.08 -14.63
C THR A 28 19.98 -7.20 -13.53
N LEU A 29 20.25 -6.64 -12.35
CA LEU A 29 19.29 -6.63 -11.25
C LEU A 29 18.07 -5.76 -11.56
N VAL A 30 18.26 -4.57 -12.12
CA VAL A 30 17.17 -3.67 -12.51
C VAL A 30 16.31 -4.33 -13.59
N ALA A 31 16.94 -4.89 -14.63
CA ALA A 31 16.21 -5.60 -15.68
C ALA A 31 15.37 -6.79 -15.14
N ALA A 32 15.92 -7.57 -14.20
CA ALA A 32 15.18 -8.65 -13.56
C ALA A 32 14.00 -8.15 -12.69
N MET A 33 14.17 -7.01 -12.01
CA MET A 33 13.14 -6.41 -11.18
C MET A 33 11.98 -5.86 -12.01
N ASP A 34 12.29 -5.24 -13.15
CA ASP A 34 11.31 -4.72 -14.11
C ASP A 34 10.59 -5.87 -14.81
N ALA A 35 11.31 -6.92 -15.25
CA ALA A 35 10.71 -8.11 -15.87
C ALA A 35 9.78 -8.87 -14.91
N ALA A 36 10.08 -8.89 -13.62
CA ALA A 36 9.26 -9.53 -12.59
C ALA A 36 8.10 -8.63 -12.08
N ASP A 37 8.01 -7.39 -12.57
CA ASP A 37 7.05 -6.35 -12.17
C ASP A 37 6.91 -6.19 -10.64
N VAL A 38 8.05 -6.17 -9.97
CA VAL A 38 8.11 -6.18 -8.49
C VAL A 38 7.53 -4.91 -7.90
N LYS A 39 7.70 -3.78 -8.58
CA LYS A 39 7.21 -2.49 -8.10
C LYS A 39 5.67 -2.47 -8.05
N ASN A 40 4.99 -2.90 -9.10
CA ASN A 40 3.53 -2.90 -9.11
C ASN A 40 2.97 -3.97 -8.15
N LYS A 41 3.62 -5.14 -8.05
CA LYS A 41 3.27 -6.16 -7.05
C LYS A 41 3.42 -5.63 -5.63
N TRP A 42 4.46 -4.86 -5.35
CA TRP A 42 4.65 -4.21 -4.05
C TRP A 42 3.59 -3.16 -3.78
N GLU A 43 3.31 -2.26 -4.73
CA GLU A 43 2.32 -1.18 -4.55
C GLU A 43 0.88 -1.70 -4.41
N SER A 44 0.56 -2.83 -5.04
CA SER A 44 -0.73 -3.50 -4.91
C SER A 44 -0.86 -4.36 -3.64
N SER A 45 0.24 -4.80 -3.05
CA SER A 45 0.24 -5.56 -1.80
C SER A 45 -0.41 -4.78 -0.65
N SER A 46 -1.04 -5.48 0.29
CA SER A 46 -1.66 -4.86 1.47
C SER A 46 -0.66 -4.03 2.29
N TRP A 47 0.56 -4.55 2.45
CA TRP A 47 1.64 -3.88 3.17
C TRP A 47 2.16 -2.65 2.44
N GLY A 48 2.48 -2.76 1.15
CA GLY A 48 2.91 -1.62 0.34
C GLY A 48 1.84 -0.53 0.28
N ARG A 49 0.57 -0.91 0.11
CA ARG A 49 -0.56 0.03 0.15
C ARG A 49 -0.68 0.75 1.50
N LYS A 50 -0.48 0.03 2.61
CA LYS A 50 -0.46 0.63 3.96
C LYS A 50 0.61 1.71 4.10
N LEU A 51 1.84 1.42 3.67
CA LEU A 51 2.96 2.37 3.69
C LEU A 51 2.69 3.59 2.80
N ILE A 52 2.15 3.38 1.60
CA ILE A 52 1.79 4.47 0.68
C ILE A 52 0.71 5.37 1.30
N VAL A 53 -0.33 4.78 1.89
CA VAL A 53 -1.38 5.53 2.57
C VAL A 53 -0.81 6.33 3.76
N GLN A 54 0.07 5.74 4.55
CA GLN A 54 0.73 6.43 5.67
C GLN A 54 1.52 7.65 5.17
N LYS A 55 2.33 7.47 4.12
CA LYS A 55 3.09 8.57 3.51
C LYS A 55 2.19 9.67 2.97
N ARG A 56 1.12 9.31 2.24
CA ARG A 56 0.14 10.27 1.72
C ARG A 56 -0.56 11.04 2.84
N ARG A 57 -0.90 10.38 3.94
CA ARG A 57 -1.55 11.04 5.09
C ARG A 57 -0.61 11.99 5.82
N ALA A 58 0.68 11.64 5.91
CA ALA A 58 1.69 12.52 6.49
C ALA A 58 1.90 13.80 5.64
N SER A 59 1.74 13.71 4.32
CA SER A 59 1.91 14.85 3.41
C SER A 59 0.66 15.73 3.21
N LEU A 60 -0.46 15.46 3.91
CA LEU A 60 -1.67 16.26 3.73
C LEU A 60 -1.56 17.65 4.36
N ASN A 61 -2.08 18.66 3.67
CA ASN A 61 -2.29 19.99 4.22
C ASN A 61 -3.62 20.05 5.00
N ASP A 62 -3.80 21.08 5.83
CA ASP A 62 -4.99 21.26 6.66
C ASP A 62 -6.30 21.25 5.87
N PHE A 63 -6.34 22.00 4.76
CA PHE A 63 -7.50 22.02 3.88
C PHE A 63 -7.87 20.64 3.31
N ASP A 64 -6.87 19.80 3.00
CA ASP A 64 -7.13 18.44 2.51
C ASP A 64 -7.65 17.52 3.62
N ARG A 65 -7.20 17.73 4.87
CA ARG A 65 -7.76 17.03 6.04
C ARG A 65 -9.24 17.39 6.23
N PHE A 66 -9.59 18.67 6.08
CA PHE A 66 -10.98 19.13 6.15
C PHE A 66 -11.85 18.48 5.06
N LYS A 67 -11.41 18.48 3.80
CA LYS A 67 -12.12 17.79 2.70
C LYS A 67 -12.34 16.31 2.99
N LEU A 68 -11.29 15.61 3.47
CA LEU A 68 -11.37 14.19 3.81
C LEU A 68 -12.34 13.94 4.97
N MET A 69 -12.39 14.83 5.97
CA MET A 69 -13.34 14.74 7.07
C MET A 69 -14.78 14.79 6.55
N LEU A 70 -15.13 15.78 5.74
CA LEU A 70 -16.48 15.90 5.17
C LEU A 70 -16.85 14.70 4.28
N ALA A 71 -15.93 14.24 3.44
CA ALA A 71 -16.15 13.06 2.59
C ALA A 71 -16.41 11.79 3.42
N LYS A 72 -15.69 11.61 4.55
CA LYS A 72 -15.91 10.49 5.47
C LYS A 72 -17.27 10.54 6.14
N ILE A 73 -17.70 11.71 6.61
CA ILE A 73 -19.02 11.89 7.25
C ILE A 73 -20.13 11.52 6.26
N LYS A 74 -20.07 12.06 5.03
CA LYS A 74 -21.04 11.74 3.97
C LYS A 74 -21.09 10.24 3.66
N ARG A 75 -19.93 9.61 3.46
CA ARG A 75 -19.83 8.16 3.19
C ARG A 75 -20.41 7.34 4.35
N ALA A 76 -20.08 7.68 5.60
CA ALA A 76 -20.58 6.96 6.76
C ALA A 76 -22.11 7.07 6.90
N GLY A 77 -22.69 8.23 6.57
CA GLY A 77 -24.15 8.42 6.53
C GLY A 77 -24.84 7.42 5.59
N VAL A 78 -24.40 7.38 4.33
CA VAL A 78 -24.96 6.47 3.31
C VAL A 78 -24.80 5.00 3.73
N VAL A 79 -23.60 4.61 4.16
CA VAL A 79 -23.33 3.22 4.59
C VAL A 79 -24.24 2.80 5.75
N ARG A 80 -24.46 3.66 6.74
CA ARG A 80 -25.35 3.34 7.87
C ARG A 80 -26.81 3.17 7.43
N GLN A 81 -27.29 3.99 6.51
CA GLN A 81 -28.65 3.88 5.99
C GLN A 81 -28.86 2.55 5.26
N GLU A 82 -27.96 2.18 4.35
CA GLU A 82 -28.04 0.92 3.62
C GLU A 82 -27.90 -0.30 4.55
N LEU A 83 -26.99 -0.23 5.53
CA LEU A 83 -26.88 -1.30 6.54
C LEU A 83 -28.14 -1.43 7.40
N ALA A 84 -28.84 -0.32 7.71
CA ALA A 84 -30.09 -0.38 8.47
C ALA A 84 -31.21 -1.05 7.66
N LYS A 85 -31.29 -0.79 6.35
CA LYS A 85 -32.24 -1.47 5.45
C LYS A 85 -31.98 -2.98 5.40
N LEU A 86 -30.72 -3.37 5.13
CA LEU A 86 -30.32 -4.78 5.06
C LEU A 86 -30.59 -5.53 6.37
N LYS A 87 -30.34 -4.88 7.52
CA LYS A 87 -30.67 -5.45 8.84
C LYS A 87 -32.18 -5.61 9.04
N LYS A 88 -32.98 -4.66 8.58
CA LYS A 88 -34.45 -4.76 8.66
C LYS A 88 -34.96 -5.91 7.79
N GLU A 89 -34.43 -6.07 6.59
CA GLU A 89 -34.78 -7.16 5.66
C GLU A 89 -34.36 -8.54 6.16
N THR A 90 -33.28 -8.65 6.93
CA THR A 90 -32.82 -9.94 7.50
C THR A 90 -33.52 -10.33 8.80
N VAL A 91 -34.14 -9.37 9.49
CA VAL A 91 -34.87 -9.59 10.75
C VAL A 91 -36.38 -9.80 10.50
N ALA A 92 -36.91 -9.28 9.39
CA ALA A 92 -38.25 -9.58 8.89
C ALA A 92 -38.30 -10.98 8.24
#